data_AF-A0A969LLK5-F1
#
_entry.id   AF-A0A969LLK5-F1
#
_cell.length_a   1.000
_cell.length_b   1.000
_cell.length_c   1.000
_cell.angle_alpha   90.00
_cell.angle_beta   90.00
_cell.angle_gamma   90.00
#
_symmetry.space_group_name_H-M   'P 1'
#
loop_
_entity.id
_entity.type
_entity.pdbx_description
1 polymer ?
#
loop_
_entity_poly.entity_id
_entity_poly.type
_entity_poly.pdbx_seq_one_letter_code
_entity_poly.pdbx_strand_id
1 'polypeptide(L)' 'MYYGADDDGSGTVSVLEMAEAFTKAKAAGKGPRRSILFMTVSGEEKGLWGSEYYADHPVYPL' A
#
# COMPACT_ATOMS: atom_id res chain seq x y z
N MET A 1 20.23 9.53 21.87
CA MET A 1 18.87 9.86 21.39
C MET A 1 18.47 8.70 20.49
N TYR A 2 17.60 7.80 20.97
CA TYR A 2 17.16 6.64 20.21
C TYR A 2 16.14 7.12 19.16
N TYR A 3 16.52 7.04 17.89
CA TYR A 3 15.66 7.41 16.77
C TYR A 3 14.60 6.32 16.60
N GLY A 4 13.41 6.55 17.16
CA GLY A 4 12.18 5.81 16.87
C GLY A 4 11.67 6.13 15.46
N ALA A 5 12.52 5.96 14.45
CA ALA A 5 12.16 6.01 13.03
C ALA A 5 11.86 4.61 12.47
N ASP A 6 11.93 3.59 13.32
CA ASP A 6 11.86 2.17 12.95
C ASP A 6 10.50 1.53 13.32
N ASP A 7 9.54 2.32 13.84
CA ASP A 7 8.21 1.82 14.22
C ASP A 7 7.11 2.79 13.71
N ASP A 8 6.31 2.29 12.76
CA ASP A 8 5.11 2.81 12.07
C ASP A 8 5.12 4.12 11.25
N GLY A 9 6.27 4.75 11.01
CA GLY A 9 6.36 5.89 10.08
C GLY A 9 6.62 5.54 8.61
N SER A 10 7.29 4.41 8.36
CA SER A 10 7.90 4.10 7.06
C SER A 10 6.96 3.44 6.06
N GLY A 11 6.05 2.56 6.51
CA GLY A 11 5.19 1.79 5.63
C GLY A 11 4.20 2.66 4.84
N THR A 12 3.49 3.55 5.54
CA THR A 12 2.49 4.44 4.92
C THR A 12 3.14 5.44 3.96
N VAL A 13 4.27 6.04 4.36
CA VAL A 13 5.03 6.95 3.48
C VAL A 13 5.54 6.19 2.24
N SER A 14 6.05 4.97 2.41
CA SER A 14 6.52 4.15 1.28
C SER A 14 5.39 3.80 0.30
N VAL A 15 4.18 3.48 0.79
CA VAL A 15 3.02 3.21 -0.07
C VAL A 15 2.59 4.46 -0.85
N LEU A 16 2.61 5.63 -0.21
CA LEU A 16 2.28 6.90 -0.87
C LEU A 16 3.32 7.26 -1.95
N GLU A 17 4.62 7.13 -1.65
CA GLU A 17 5.70 7.36 -2.62
C GLU A 17 5.59 6.42 -3.84
N MET A 18 5.30 5.14 -3.60
CA MET A 18 5.03 4.19 -4.69
C MET A 18 3.80 4.61 -5.50
N ALA A 19 2.70 4.97 -4.85
CA ALA A 19 1.48 5.40 -5.54
C ALA A 19 1.72 6.65 -6.40
N GLU A 20 2.50 7.60 -5.91
CA GLU A 20 2.90 8.79 -6.67
C GLU A 20 3.77 8.42 -7.89
N ALA A 21 4.78 7.57 -7.71
CA ALA A 21 5.65 7.12 -8.78
C ALA A 21 4.87 6.40 -9.90
N PHE A 22 3.96 5.49 -9.54
CA PHE A 22 3.12 4.77 -10.50
C PHE A 22 2.12 5.69 -11.21
N THR A 23 1.58 6.70 -10.51
CA THR A 23 0.70 7.70 -11.12
C THR A 23 1.43 8.54 -12.15
N LYS A 24 2.65 9.02 -11.82
CA LYS A 24 3.52 9.75 -12.75
C LYS A 24 3.89 8.89 -13.97
N ALA A 25 4.26 7.62 -13.75
CA ALA A 25 4.57 6.70 -14.84
C ALA A 25 3.38 6.46 -15.77
N LYS A 26 2.16 6.32 -15.22
CA LYS A 26 0.92 6.20 -15.99
C LYS A 26 0.64 7.45 -16.82
N ALA A 27 0.77 8.65 -16.24
CA ALA A 27 0.61 9.91 -16.95
C ALA A 27 1.62 10.07 -18.10
N ALA A 28 2.84 9.54 -17.94
CA ALA A 28 3.87 9.51 -18.98
C ALA A 28 3.72 8.38 -20.02
N GLY A 29 2.60 7.63 -20.00
CA GLY A 29 2.35 6.52 -20.92
C GLY A 29 3.17 5.25 -20.66
N LYS A 30 3.90 5.18 -19.53
CA LYS A 30 4.70 4.02 -19.08
C LYS A 30 4.03 3.29 -17.92
N GLY A 31 2.70 3.33 -17.87
CA GLY A 31 1.92 2.68 -16.83
C GLY A 31 1.96 1.14 -16.94
N PRO A 32 1.67 0.43 -15.84
CA PRO A 32 1.56 -1.01 -15.84
C PRO A 32 0.43 -1.49 -16.77
N ARG A 33 0.59 -2.67 -17.39
CA ARG A 33 -0.44 -3.29 -18.24
C ARG A 33 -1.70 -3.71 -17.47
N ARG A 34 -1.60 -3.90 -16.17
CA ARG A 34 -2.67 -4.31 -15.26
C ARG A 34 -2.88 -3.24 -14.20
N SER A 35 -4.09 -3.18 -13.64
CA SER A 35 -4.42 -2.28 -12.53
C SER A 35 -3.58 -2.62 -11.30
N ILE A 36 -3.15 -1.58 -10.58
CA ILE A 36 -2.49 -1.70 -9.27
C ILE A 36 -3.42 -1.08 -8.23
N LEU A 37 -3.65 -1.81 -7.15
CA LEU A 37 -4.37 -1.33 -5.97
C LEU A 37 -3.37 -1.08 -4.85
N PHE A 38 -3.26 0.16 -4.40
CA PHE A 38 -2.51 0.51 -3.19
C PHE A 38 -3.46 0.47 -2.00
N MET A 39 -3.14 -0.36 -1.00
CA MET A 39 -3.96 -0.52 0.19
C MET A 39 -3.08 -0.42 1.43
N THR A 40 -3.30 0.61 2.23
CA THR A 40 -2.72 0.74 3.57
C THR A 40 -3.61 -0.06 4.52
N VAL A 41 -3.17 -1.27 4.89
CA VAL A 41 -3.91 -2.10 5.85
C VAL A 41 -3.61 -1.65 7.28
N SER A 42 -4.64 -1.68 8.14
CA SER A 42 -4.50 -1.40 9.57
C SER A 42 -4.56 -2.71 10.35
N GLY A 43 -3.86 -2.79 11.49
CA GLY A 43 -3.88 -3.97 12.36
C GLY A 43 -2.89 -5.08 12.01
N GLU A 44 -1.78 -4.77 11.31
CA GLU A 44 -0.70 -5.74 11.06
C GLU A 44 -0.18 -6.33 12.39
N GLU A 45 0.04 -5.47 13.40
CA GLU A 45 0.51 -5.87 14.73
C GLU A 45 -0.44 -6.79 15.51
N LYS A 46 -1.70 -6.95 15.07
CA LYS A 46 -2.70 -7.82 15.71
C LYS A 46 -3.02 -9.09 14.91
N GLY A 47 -2.28 -9.37 13.84
CA GLY A 47 -2.38 -10.64 13.11
C GLY A 47 -3.08 -10.55 11.75
N LEU A 48 -2.77 -9.51 10.94
CA LEU A 48 -3.16 -9.43 9.52
C LEU A 48 -4.67 -9.32 9.22
N TRP A 49 -5.50 -8.97 10.19
CA TRP A 49 -6.96 -8.96 10.03
C TRP A 49 -7.44 -8.07 8.88
N GLY A 50 -6.73 -6.98 8.59
CA GLY A 50 -7.07 -6.08 7.49
C GLY A 50 -6.87 -6.70 6.09
N SER A 51 -5.80 -7.47 5.89
CA SER A 51 -5.55 -8.12 4.59
C SER A 51 -6.38 -9.39 4.41
N GLU A 52 -6.64 -10.13 5.48
CA GLU A 52 -7.51 -11.32 5.47
C GLU A 52 -8.95 -10.94 5.15
N TYR A 53 -9.49 -9.91 5.82
CA TYR A 53 -10.84 -9.42 5.52
C TYR A 53 -10.99 -8.94 4.08
N TYR A 54 -9.97 -8.26 3.52
CA TYR A 54 -10.03 -7.81 2.13
C TYR A 54 -9.99 -8.98 1.13
N ALA A 55 -9.25 -10.04 1.44
CA ALA A 55 -9.22 -11.24 0.60
C ALA A 55 -10.58 -11.95 0.54
N ASP A 56 -11.28 -12.01 1.68
CA ASP A 56 -12.61 -12.62 1.78
C ASP A 56 -13.74 -11.69 1.29
N HIS A 57 -13.54 -10.37 1.36
CA HIS A 57 -14.52 -9.34 0.97
C HIS A 57 -13.92 -8.26 0.05
N PRO A 58 -13.50 -8.62 -1.16
CA PRO A 58 -12.80 -7.69 -2.03
C PRO A 58 -13.74 -6.63 -2.62
N VAL A 59 -13.38 -5.35 -2.46
CA VAL A 59 -14.06 -4.23 -3.14
C VAL A 59 -13.76 -4.21 -4.65
N TYR A 60 -12.58 -4.72 -5.03
CA TYR A 60 -12.18 -4.93 -6.42
C TYR A 60 -11.90 -6.42 -6.63
N PRO A 61 -12.41 -7.05 -7.71
CA PRO A 61 -12.12 -8.45 -7.98
C PRO A 61 -10.61 -8.74 -7.97
N LEU A 62 -10.20 -9.73 -7.19
CA LEU A 62 -8.83 -10.23 -7.10
C LEU A 62 -8.55 -11.29 -8.16
#